data_AF-A0A2A4VTC2-F1
#
_entry.id   AF-A0A2A4VTC2-F1
#
_cell.length_a   1.000
_cell.length_b   1.000
_cell.length_c   1.000
_cell.angle_alpha   90.00
_cell.angle_beta   90.00
_cell.angle_gamma   90.00
#
_symmetry.space_group_name_H-M   'P 1'
#
loop_
_entity.id
_entity.type
_entity.pdbx_description
1 polymer ?
#
loop_
_entity_poly.entity_id
_entity_poly.type
_entity_poly.pdbx_seq_one_letter_code
_entity_poly.pdbx_strand_id
1 'polypeptide(L)'
;MSKCFLLLKGSFLILALVAGRGYAMQVESEHPLTGLWIEAKKHKIAVWVEKCQAQLCGRIYWLKKPLSKTGKPKLDDKNPNVSLRDRPQCGLQILTGFSPTKKANVYSGGEIYNPKSGKTYKSKIYIAKDGTLNIRGYVGIPLFGKSVKWERPRENILPCDQNVFASNL
;
A
#
# COMPACT_ATOMS: atom_id res chain seq x y z
N MET A 1 -73.29 33.56 -35.12
CA MET A 1 -73.69 33.66 -33.70
C MET A 1 -72.43 33.37 -32.87
N SER A 2 -71.53 34.33 -32.73
CA SER A 2 -71.46 35.38 -31.69
C SER A 2 -71.15 34.87 -30.29
N LYS A 3 -70.09 35.47 -29.72
CA LYS A 3 -69.60 35.56 -28.32
C LYS A 3 -68.52 34.51 -27.99
N CYS A 4 -67.22 34.83 -27.84
CA CYS A 4 -66.52 35.91 -27.12
C CYS A 4 -66.80 35.91 -25.60
N PHE A 5 -65.87 35.31 -24.85
CA PHE A 5 -65.56 35.56 -23.42
C PHE A 5 -64.10 35.07 -23.22
N LEU A 6 -63.11 35.96 -23.28
CA LEU A 6 -62.45 36.63 -22.14
C LEU A 6 -61.75 35.68 -21.14
N LEU A 7 -60.43 35.60 -21.32
CA LEU A 7 -59.33 35.65 -20.34
C LEU A 7 -59.54 34.98 -18.97
N LEU A 8 -58.62 34.08 -18.60
CA LEU A 8 -57.87 34.30 -17.36
C LEU A 8 -56.44 33.75 -17.47
N LYS A 9 -55.50 34.60 -17.06
CA LYS A 9 -54.05 34.41 -17.05
C LYS A 9 -53.69 33.34 -16.02
N GLY A 10 -52.97 32.30 -16.43
CA GLY A 10 -52.42 31.29 -15.54
C GLY A 10 -50.96 31.03 -15.90
N SER A 11 -50.08 31.98 -15.57
CA SER A 11 -48.64 31.73 -15.63
C SER A 11 -48.29 30.76 -14.49
N PHE A 12 -48.22 29.47 -14.80
CA PHE A 12 -47.73 28.46 -13.85
C PHE A 12 -46.24 28.70 -13.63
N LEU A 13 -45.90 29.39 -12.54
CA LEU A 13 -44.54 29.36 -11.98
C LEU A 13 -44.30 27.94 -11.46
N ILE A 14 -43.61 27.11 -12.25
CA ILE A 14 -43.09 25.83 -11.79
C ILE A 14 -41.92 26.15 -10.85
N LEU A 15 -42.20 26.24 -9.55
CA LEU A 15 -41.18 26.28 -8.52
C LEU A 15 -40.57 24.86 -8.42
N ALA A 16 -39.49 24.62 -9.15
CA ALA A 16 -38.73 23.39 -9.03
C ALA A 16 -38.09 23.35 -7.63
N LEU A 17 -38.76 22.65 -6.70
CA LEU A 17 -38.19 22.20 -5.44
C LEU A 17 -37.05 21.22 -5.77
N VAL A 18 -35.85 21.76 -5.97
CA VAL A 18 -34.61 20.97 -5.99
C VAL A 18 -34.41 20.49 -4.57
N ALA A 19 -35.00 19.33 -4.25
CA ALA A 19 -34.69 18.59 -3.04
C ALA A 19 -33.20 18.24 -3.10
N GLY A 20 -32.37 19.05 -2.43
CA GLY A 20 -30.94 18.84 -2.33
C GLY A 20 -30.67 17.50 -1.67
N ARG A 21 -30.47 16.46 -2.46
CA ARG A 21 -29.87 15.22 -1.99
C ARG A 21 -28.43 15.53 -1.66
N GLY A 22 -28.14 15.73 -0.37
CA GLY A 22 -26.77 15.76 0.11
C GLY A 22 -26.10 14.44 -0.25
N TYR A 23 -25.20 14.45 -1.22
CA TYR A 23 -24.30 13.34 -1.44
C TYR A 23 -23.32 13.33 -0.26
N ALA A 24 -23.53 12.43 0.69
CA ALA A 24 -22.53 12.16 1.71
C ALA A 24 -21.28 11.62 1.00
N MET A 25 -20.24 12.45 0.89
CA MET A 25 -18.93 12.01 0.44
C MET A 25 -18.41 11.02 1.49
N GLN A 26 -18.40 9.74 1.13
CA GLN A 26 -17.73 8.72 1.92
C GLN A 26 -16.23 8.98 1.77
N VAL A 27 -15.61 9.60 2.78
CA VAL A 27 -14.15 9.61 2.90
C VAL A 27 -13.75 8.17 3.14
N GLU A 28 -13.18 7.50 2.13
CA GLU A 28 -12.56 6.20 2.33
C GLU A 28 -11.37 6.43 3.27
N SER A 29 -11.54 6.04 4.53
CA SER A 29 -10.45 6.12 5.50
C SER A 29 -9.30 5.26 5.01
N GLU A 30 -8.08 5.81 4.99
CA GLU A 30 -6.90 5.02 4.64
C GLU A 30 -6.87 3.77 5.52
N HIS A 31 -6.72 2.61 4.87
CA HIS A 31 -6.68 1.35 5.59
C HIS A 31 -5.50 1.39 6.57
N PRO A 32 -5.63 1.02 7.85
CA PRO A 32 -4.57 1.26 8.84
C PRO A 32 -3.24 0.57 8.52
N LEU A 33 -3.27 -0.49 7.71
CA LEU A 33 -2.09 -1.17 7.17
C LEU A 33 -1.42 -0.47 5.98
N THR A 34 -2.10 0.42 5.25
CA THR A 34 -1.53 1.11 4.09
C THR A 34 -0.65 2.30 4.50
N GLY A 35 0.25 2.67 3.60
CA GLY A 35 1.25 3.72 3.79
C GLY A 35 2.66 3.19 4.01
N LEU A 36 3.55 4.08 4.44
CA LEU A 36 4.97 3.80 4.61
C LEU A 36 5.28 3.16 5.98
N TRP A 37 6.06 2.09 5.94
CA TRP A 37 6.52 1.34 7.11
C TRP A 37 8.03 1.11 7.06
N ILE A 38 8.73 1.31 8.17
CA ILE A 38 10.18 1.06 8.31
C ILE A 38 10.46 -0.09 9.29
N GLU A 39 11.47 -0.92 8.98
CA GLU A 39 11.89 -2.02 9.86
C GLU A 39 12.42 -1.53 11.21
N ALA A 40 11.72 -1.81 12.31
CA ALA A 40 11.87 -1.12 13.58
C ALA A 40 13.23 -1.30 14.29
N LYS A 41 13.98 -2.39 14.05
CA LYS A 41 15.20 -2.67 14.83
C LYS A 41 16.46 -2.06 14.23
N LYS A 42 16.66 -2.19 12.91
CA LYS A 42 17.89 -1.74 12.24
C LYS A 42 17.65 -0.63 11.21
N HIS A 43 16.39 -0.27 10.95
CA HIS A 43 15.99 0.77 10.01
C HIS A 43 16.67 0.59 8.65
N LYS A 44 16.70 -0.66 8.14
CA LYS A 44 17.44 -1.00 6.90
C LYS A 44 16.63 -0.86 5.61
N ILE A 45 15.31 -0.88 5.72
CA ILE A 45 14.36 -0.95 4.61
C ILE A 45 13.07 -0.25 5.05
N ALA A 46 12.49 0.52 4.14
CA ALA A 46 11.11 0.97 4.25
C ALA A 46 10.30 0.48 3.05
N VAL A 47 9.04 0.13 3.31
CA VAL A 47 8.12 -0.45 2.33
C VAL A 47 6.85 0.35 2.31
N TRP A 48 6.43 0.70 1.10
CA TRP A 48 5.11 1.27 0.87
C TRP A 48 4.11 0.14 0.72
N VAL A 49 3.12 0.09 1.61
CA VAL A 49 2.04 -0.91 1.60
C VAL A 49 0.78 -0.26 1.05
N GLU A 50 0.12 -0.94 0.12
CA GLU A 50 -1.08 -0.43 -0.54
C GLU A 50 -2.03 -1.56 -0.96
N LYS A 51 -3.26 -1.19 -1.33
CA LYS A 51 -4.19 -2.12 -1.96
C LYS A 51 -3.73 -2.41 -3.39
N CYS A 52 -3.71 -3.69 -3.76
CA CYS A 52 -3.51 -4.19 -5.11
C CYS A 52 -4.73 -5.04 -5.47
N GLN A 53 -5.64 -4.49 -6.28
CA GLN A 53 -6.97 -5.08 -6.49
C GLN A 53 -7.69 -5.31 -5.15
N ALA A 54 -8.10 -6.54 -4.85
CA ALA A 54 -8.74 -6.94 -3.60
C ALA A 54 -7.75 -7.39 -2.50
N GLN A 55 -6.44 -7.24 -2.72
CA GLN A 55 -5.38 -7.70 -1.81
C GLN A 55 -4.54 -6.54 -1.29
N LEU A 56 -3.65 -6.81 -0.33
CA LEU A 56 -2.56 -5.92 0.03
C LEU A 56 -1.25 -6.39 -0.61
N CYS A 57 -0.51 -5.42 -1.14
CA CYS A 57 0.83 -5.57 -1.69
C CYS A 57 1.77 -4.56 -1.05
N GLY A 58 3.07 -4.72 -1.30
CA GLY A 58 4.05 -3.77 -0.80
C GLY A 58 5.36 -3.83 -1.55
N ARG A 59 5.93 -2.65 -1.80
CA ARG A 59 7.17 -2.45 -2.55
C ARG A 59 8.24 -1.78 -1.71
N ILE A 60 9.50 -2.09 -2.00
CA ILE A 60 10.65 -1.41 -1.40
C ILE A 60 10.62 0.06 -1.82
N TYR A 61 10.31 0.91 -0.85
CA TYR A 61 10.23 2.35 -1.03
C TYR A 61 11.60 2.99 -0.80
N TRP A 62 12.34 2.50 0.19
CA TRP A 62 13.66 3.02 0.56
C TRP A 62 14.58 1.93 1.09
N LEU A 63 15.88 2.09 0.87
CA LEU A 63 16.94 1.24 1.41
C LEU A 63 18.01 2.10 2.06
N LYS A 64 18.47 1.71 3.26
CA LYS A 64 19.62 2.36 3.92
C LYS A 64 20.91 2.31 3.11
N LYS A 65 21.04 1.28 2.26
CA LYS A 65 22.17 1.09 1.34
C LYS A 65 21.59 0.67 -0.02
N PRO A 66 21.17 1.62 -0.88
CA PRO A 66 20.55 1.30 -2.16
C PRO A 66 21.58 0.89 -3.23
N LEU A 67 22.83 1.32 -3.08
CA LEU A 67 23.93 1.03 -4.00
C LEU A 67 24.77 -0.18 -3.56
N SER A 68 25.37 -0.83 -4.54
CA SER A 68 26.37 -1.87 -4.38
C SER A 68 27.72 -1.25 -4.00
N LYS A 69 28.75 -2.09 -3.81
CA LYS A 69 30.12 -1.62 -3.55
C LYS A 69 30.71 -0.83 -4.72
N THR A 70 30.20 -1.01 -5.93
CA THR A 70 30.67 -0.35 -7.15
C THR A 70 29.84 0.90 -7.50
N GLY A 71 28.99 1.37 -6.58
CA GLY A 71 28.13 2.54 -6.81
C GLY A 71 26.91 2.29 -7.70
N LYS A 72 26.75 1.08 -8.26
CA LYS A 72 25.57 0.72 -9.07
C LYS A 72 24.36 0.39 -8.17
N PRO A 73 23.11 0.56 -8.65
CA PRO A 73 21.94 0.09 -7.90
C PRO A 73 22.03 -1.38 -7.52
N LYS A 74 21.54 -1.73 -6.32
CA LYS A 74 21.43 -3.14 -5.92
C LYS A 74 20.39 -3.84 -6.79
N LEU A 75 20.77 -4.97 -7.33
CA LEU A 75 19.92 -5.82 -8.15
C LEU A 75 19.35 -6.97 -7.31
N ASP A 76 18.33 -7.64 -7.84
CA ASP A 76 17.77 -8.87 -7.29
C ASP A 76 18.61 -10.11 -7.66
N ASP A 77 19.92 -10.00 -7.51
CA ASP A 77 20.95 -10.93 -7.97
C ASP A 77 20.79 -12.37 -7.44
N LYS A 78 20.08 -12.53 -6.33
CA LYS A 78 19.81 -13.82 -5.69
C LYS A 78 18.48 -14.44 -6.07
N ASN A 79 17.74 -13.84 -6.99
CA ASN A 79 16.47 -14.42 -7.43
C ASN A 79 16.66 -15.84 -7.98
N PRO A 80 15.87 -16.84 -7.57
CA PRO A 80 15.96 -18.18 -8.13
C PRO A 80 15.67 -18.19 -9.64
N ASN A 81 14.80 -17.31 -10.13
CA ASN A 81 14.58 -17.10 -11.56
C ASN A 81 15.66 -16.14 -12.11
N VAL A 82 16.50 -16.65 -13.00
CA VAL A 82 17.61 -15.91 -13.62
C VAL A 82 17.11 -14.67 -14.37
N SER A 83 15.97 -14.76 -15.05
CA SER A 83 15.39 -13.62 -15.81
C SER A 83 14.98 -12.44 -14.94
N LEU A 84 14.85 -12.64 -13.63
CA LEU A 84 14.49 -11.59 -12.67
C LEU A 84 15.71 -10.96 -11.98
N ARG A 85 16.93 -11.45 -12.21
CA ARG A 85 18.10 -11.04 -11.43
C ARG A 85 18.59 -9.62 -11.70
N ASP A 86 18.30 -9.09 -12.89
CA ASP A 86 18.79 -7.78 -13.31
C ASP A 86 17.88 -6.62 -12.88
N ARG A 87 16.73 -6.90 -12.25
CA ARG A 87 15.85 -5.85 -11.75
C ARG A 87 16.41 -5.20 -10.48
N PRO A 88 16.27 -3.88 -10.31
CA PRO A 88 16.65 -3.20 -9.07
C PRO A 88 15.85 -3.71 -7.85
N GLN A 89 16.48 -3.75 -6.67
CA GLN A 89 15.77 -3.99 -5.40
C GLN A 89 14.90 -2.80 -5.01
N CYS A 90 15.29 -1.59 -5.35
CA CYS A 90 14.45 -0.42 -5.17
C CYS A 90 13.20 -0.51 -6.06
N GLY A 91 12.02 -0.21 -5.51
CA GLY A 91 10.75 -0.38 -6.20
C GLY A 91 10.25 -1.83 -6.27
N LEU A 92 11.06 -2.81 -5.85
CA LEU A 92 10.69 -4.21 -5.95
C LEU A 92 9.49 -4.54 -5.07
N GLN A 93 8.47 -5.17 -5.64
CA GLN A 93 7.35 -5.73 -4.88
C GLN A 93 7.83 -6.94 -4.08
N ILE A 94 7.75 -6.83 -2.75
CA ILE A 94 8.17 -7.90 -1.83
C ILE A 94 7.06 -8.44 -0.95
N LEU A 95 5.90 -7.78 -0.89
CA LEU A 95 4.69 -8.29 -0.25
C LEU A 95 3.63 -8.54 -1.33
N THR A 96 3.08 -9.74 -1.38
CA THR A 96 2.11 -10.16 -2.41
C THR A 96 0.97 -10.97 -1.80
N GLY A 97 -0.22 -10.90 -2.39
CA GLY A 97 -1.28 -11.90 -2.15
C GLY A 97 -1.99 -11.85 -0.80
N PHE A 98 -1.86 -10.76 -0.03
CA PHE A 98 -2.45 -10.69 1.29
C PHE A 98 -3.96 -10.41 1.19
N SER A 99 -4.77 -11.36 1.62
CA SER A 99 -6.24 -11.21 1.67
C SER A 99 -6.71 -10.84 3.07
N PRO A 100 -7.77 -10.02 3.20
CA PRO A 100 -8.34 -9.68 4.50
C PRO A 100 -8.89 -10.93 5.18
N THR A 101 -8.86 -10.94 6.52
CA THR A 101 -9.47 -12.00 7.33
C THR A 101 -10.69 -11.48 8.07
N LYS A 102 -11.43 -12.37 8.75
CA LYS A 102 -12.53 -11.97 9.65
C LYS A 102 -12.07 -11.11 10.84
N LYS A 103 -10.77 -11.09 11.14
CA LYS A 103 -10.20 -10.26 12.20
C LYS A 103 -9.77 -8.93 11.62
N ALA A 104 -10.24 -7.84 12.23
CA ALA A 104 -9.85 -6.48 11.86
C ALA A 104 -8.32 -6.35 11.89
N ASN A 105 -7.77 -5.61 10.92
CA ASN A 105 -6.34 -5.32 10.79
C ASN A 105 -5.46 -6.57 10.66
N VAL A 106 -6.00 -7.69 10.17
CA VAL A 106 -5.28 -8.94 9.96
C VAL A 106 -5.49 -9.41 8.53
N TYR A 107 -4.38 -9.61 7.81
CA TYR A 107 -4.36 -10.16 6.47
C TYR A 107 -3.45 -11.39 6.40
N SER A 108 -3.82 -12.38 5.59
CA SER A 108 -3.12 -13.66 5.48
C SER A 108 -3.19 -14.25 4.08
N GLY A 109 -2.49 -15.37 3.86
CA GLY A 109 -2.45 -16.04 2.55
C GLY A 109 -1.44 -15.43 1.58
N GLY A 110 -0.83 -14.30 1.95
CA GLY A 110 0.21 -13.65 1.18
C GLY A 110 1.60 -14.21 1.44
N GLU A 111 2.58 -13.61 0.78
CA GLU A 111 3.98 -13.99 0.87
C GLU A 111 4.87 -12.77 1.04
N ILE A 112 6.05 -13.00 1.63
CA ILE A 112 7.14 -12.02 1.68
C ILE A 112 8.37 -12.57 0.97
N TYR A 113 8.86 -11.82 -0.03
CA TYR A 113 10.10 -12.09 -0.73
C TYR A 113 11.28 -11.35 -0.06
N ASN A 114 12.40 -12.04 0.15
CA ASN A 114 13.63 -11.45 0.63
C ASN A 114 14.71 -11.42 -0.47
N PRO A 115 14.95 -10.27 -1.13
CA PRO A 115 15.94 -10.17 -2.20
C PRO A 115 17.38 -10.43 -1.71
N LYS A 116 17.67 -10.29 -0.41
CA LYS A 116 19.01 -10.59 0.13
C LYS A 116 19.32 -12.07 0.20
N SER A 117 18.30 -12.93 0.11
CA SER A 117 18.47 -14.39 0.15
C SER A 117 17.82 -15.11 -1.02
N GLY A 118 17.03 -14.45 -1.87
CA GLY A 118 16.27 -15.10 -2.94
C GLY A 118 15.11 -15.96 -2.44
N LYS A 119 14.69 -15.80 -1.17
CA LYS A 119 13.71 -16.71 -0.54
C LYS A 119 12.37 -16.02 -0.38
N THR A 120 11.31 -16.77 -0.66
CA THR A 120 9.92 -16.37 -0.42
C THR A 120 9.35 -17.17 0.73
N TYR A 121 8.58 -16.52 1.59
CA TYR A 121 7.94 -17.13 2.76
C TYR A 121 6.46 -16.85 2.75
N LYS A 122 5.65 -17.87 3.06
CA LYS A 122 4.23 -17.65 3.41
C LYS A 122 4.16 -16.71 4.60
N SER A 123 3.18 -15.82 4.58
CA SER A 123 3.16 -14.71 5.51
C SER A 123 1.76 -14.31 5.96
N LYS A 124 1.73 -13.70 7.14
CA LYS A 124 0.57 -13.03 7.72
C LYS A 124 1.02 -11.65 8.22
N ILE A 125 0.22 -10.63 7.96
CA ILE A 125 0.45 -9.27 8.42
C ILE A 125 -0.67 -8.81 9.35
N TYR A 126 -0.31 -8.09 10.41
CA TYR A 126 -1.28 -7.55 11.35
C TYR A 126 -0.74 -6.33 12.10
N ILE A 127 -1.64 -5.44 12.51
CA ILE A 127 -1.29 -4.34 13.42
C ILE A 127 -1.41 -4.83 14.87
N ALA A 128 -0.35 -4.64 15.65
CA ALA A 128 -0.33 -4.91 17.07
C ALA A 128 -0.92 -3.73 17.87
N LYS A 129 -1.19 -3.95 19.16
CA LYS A 129 -1.78 -2.94 20.05
C LYS A 129 -0.94 -1.66 20.19
N ASP A 130 0.38 -1.78 20.01
CA ASP A 130 1.33 -0.67 20.03
C ASP A 130 1.41 0.10 18.70
N GLY A 131 0.54 -0.22 17.72
CA GLY A 131 0.53 0.39 16.39
C GLY A 131 1.57 -0.16 15.43
N THR A 132 2.41 -1.13 15.84
CA THR A 132 3.42 -1.73 14.95
C THR A 132 2.80 -2.71 13.96
N LEU A 133 3.29 -2.67 12.72
CA LEU A 133 2.98 -3.67 11.72
C LEU A 133 3.87 -4.89 11.93
N ASN A 134 3.25 -6.03 12.23
CA ASN A 134 3.93 -7.29 12.41
C ASN A 134 3.77 -8.13 11.16
N ILE A 135 4.90 -8.59 10.61
CA ILE A 135 4.95 -9.48 9.45
C ILE A 135 5.56 -10.79 9.89
N ARG A 136 4.78 -11.86 9.86
CA ARG A 136 5.22 -13.20 10.26
C ARG A 136 5.41 -14.08 9.04
N GLY A 137 6.67 -14.34 8.68
CA GLY A 137 7.04 -15.29 7.63
C GLY A 137 7.26 -16.70 8.20
N TYR A 138 6.80 -17.73 7.50
CA TYR A 138 6.88 -19.13 7.96
C TYR A 138 7.04 -20.12 6.79
N VAL A 139 7.49 -21.33 7.13
CA VAL A 139 7.56 -22.48 6.21
C VAL A 139 6.53 -23.51 6.67
N GLY A 140 5.60 -23.90 5.78
CA GLY A 140 4.49 -24.77 6.15
C GLY A 140 3.44 -24.02 6.98
N ILE A 141 3.49 -24.16 8.31
CA ILE A 141 2.51 -23.56 9.24
C ILE A 141 3.07 -22.34 9.99
N PRO A 142 2.23 -21.36 10.40
CA PRO A 142 2.67 -20.15 11.08
C PRO A 142 3.49 -20.37 12.36
N LEU A 143 3.34 -21.50 13.06
CA LEU A 143 4.07 -21.79 14.29
C LEU A 143 5.59 -21.85 14.04
N PHE A 144 6.03 -22.40 12.91
CA PHE A 144 7.43 -22.51 12.51
C PHE A 144 7.88 -21.32 11.65
N GLY A 145 7.83 -20.14 12.25
CA GLY A 145 8.11 -18.88 11.57
C GLY A 145 8.83 -17.85 12.42
N LYS A 146 9.20 -16.73 11.78
CA LYS A 146 9.79 -15.56 12.41
C LYS A 146 8.95 -14.33 12.12
N SER A 147 8.89 -13.44 13.09
CA SER A 147 8.23 -12.14 12.93
C SER A 147 9.26 -11.04 12.77
N VAL A 148 8.97 -10.09 11.88
CA VAL A 148 9.62 -8.78 11.85
C VAL A 148 8.60 -7.72 12.24
N LYS A 149 9.05 -6.69 12.95
CA LYS A 149 8.24 -5.56 13.37
C LYS A 149 8.63 -4.34 12.56
N TRP A 150 7.64 -3.68 11.99
CA TRP A 150 7.79 -2.40 11.32
C TRP A 150 6.98 -1.34 12.05
N GLU A 151 7.46 -0.11 11.97
CA GLU A 151 6.86 1.07 12.59
C GLU A 151 6.66 2.17 11.54
N ARG A 152 5.86 3.18 11.87
CA ARG A 152 5.77 4.38 11.02
C ARG A 152 7.09 5.15 11.14
N PRO A 153 7.65 5.63 10.01
CA PRO A 153 8.87 6.44 10.07
C PRO A 153 8.58 7.76 10.81
N ARG A 154 9.54 8.22 11.62
CA ARG A 154 9.44 9.51 12.33
C ARG A 154 9.93 10.68 11.48
N GLU A 155 10.75 10.39 10.49
CA GLU A 155 11.34 11.36 9.56
C GLU A 155 10.74 11.15 8.18
N ASN A 156 10.81 12.20 7.36
CA ASN A 156 10.46 12.09 5.95
C ASN A 156 11.52 11.25 5.22
N ILE A 157 11.14 10.04 4.81
CA ILE A 157 12.00 9.17 4.02
C ILE A 157 11.63 9.36 2.55
N LEU A 158 12.62 9.67 1.72
CA LEU A 158 12.42 9.82 0.28
C LEU A 158 12.46 8.45 -0.43
N PRO A 159 11.78 8.31 -1.57
CA PRO A 159 11.83 7.08 -2.36
C PRO A 159 13.23 6.86 -2.95
N CYS A 160 13.53 5.62 -3.32
CA CYS A 160 14.84 5.23 -3.85
C CYS A 160 15.28 6.01 -5.11
N ASP A 161 14.34 6.34 -6.00
CA ASP A 161 14.60 7.08 -7.23
C ASP A 161 15.08 8.51 -6.95
N GLN A 162 14.51 9.17 -5.96
CA GLN A 162 14.92 10.52 -5.53
C GLN A 162 16.19 10.52 -4.68
N ASN A 163 16.55 9.41 -4.04
CA ASN A 163 17.78 9.28 -3.25
C ASN A 163 19.04 8.98 -4.06
N VAL A 164 18.93 8.49 -5.30
CA VAL A 164 20.09 8.25 -6.17
C VAL A 164 20.63 9.56 -6.77
N PHE A 165 19.79 10.58 -6.91
CA PHE A 165 20.21 11.90 -7.40
C PHE A 165 20.77 12.81 -6.29
N ALA A 166 20.33 12.63 -5.04
CA ALA A 166 20.77 13.46 -3.91
C ALA A 166 22.18 13.12 -3.39
N SER A 167 22.76 11.96 -3.75
CA SER A 167 24.12 11.58 -3.34
C SER A 167 25.22 12.00 -4.32
N ASN A 168 24.84 12.70 -5.40
CA ASN A 168 25.74 13.22 -6.43
C ASN A 168 25.79 14.77 -6.44
N LEU A 169 25.31 15.40 -5.36
CA LEU A 169 25.45 16.82 -5.05
C LEU A 169 26.15 16.93 -3.68
#